data_AF-A0A656PMQ2-F1
#
_entry.id   AF-A0A656PMQ2-F1
#
_cell.length_a   1.000
_cell.length_b   1.000
_cell.length_c   1.000
_cell.angle_alpha   90.00
_cell.angle_beta   90.00
_cell.angle_gamma   90.00
#
_symmetry.space_group_name_H-M   'P 1'
#
loop_
_entity.id
_entity.type
_entity.pdbx_description
1 polymer ?
#
loop_
_entity_poly.entity_id
_entity_poly.type
_entity_poly.pdbx_seq_one_letter_code
_entity_poly.pdbx_strand_id
1 'polypeptide(L)'
;MSISLGLINKNKRISVTEIIDSYVNSLNSVFVNSELESFVYSKEKGVVSLLFEGNVENFNTQDAGLLIQTDNILDREITTIKVVHENSYKSRQNLSNRLSFLKRLECGFVLLEHTALIDDVSKRPPRKTTNGNLYLPVGAITTYFNPDSTDSRYANDRRGVDFRESVDSPDIITTTDLYYSSFIDNKNLDGLTAPDQCGLQHFTTVVHNVDGKLNISFLQNQNAKLARYFFEPEIVFCSNDFILRTFRGIRYPQQEISLKNNLRKASFEV
;
A
#
# COMPACT_ATOMS: atom_id res chain seq x y z
N MET A 1 10.34 -5.76 -2.87
CA MET A 1 9.04 -6.36 -2.51
C MET A 1 8.40 -5.43 -1.51
N SER A 2 7.42 -4.63 -1.93
CA SER A 2 6.73 -3.69 -1.04
C SER A 2 5.96 -4.42 0.07
N ILE A 3 5.80 -3.76 1.21
CA ILE A 3 4.94 -4.21 2.30
C ILE A 3 3.76 -3.26 2.35
N SER A 4 2.55 -3.74 2.10
CA SER A 4 1.33 -2.98 2.39
C SER A 4 0.68 -3.56 3.64
N LEU A 5 0.18 -2.68 4.50
CA LEU A 5 -0.64 -2.96 5.67
C LEU A 5 -1.89 -2.07 5.57
N GLY A 6 -3.06 -2.66 5.40
CA GLY A 6 -4.33 -1.93 5.40
C GLY A 6 -5.14 -2.26 6.63
N LEU A 7 -5.62 -1.25 7.35
CA LEU A 7 -6.42 -1.38 8.57
C LEU A 7 -7.72 -0.58 8.44
N ILE A 8 -8.86 -1.23 8.66
CA ILE A 8 -10.18 -0.59 8.71
C ILE A 8 -10.86 -1.02 10.01
N ASN A 9 -11.29 -0.06 10.83
CA ASN A 9 -11.94 -0.36 12.09
C ASN A 9 -13.46 -0.25 11.94
N LYS A 10 -14.16 -1.34 12.27
CA LYS A 10 -15.62 -1.43 12.15
C LYS A 10 -16.37 -0.73 13.30
N ASN A 11 -15.69 -0.49 14.43
CA ASN A 11 -16.36 -0.21 15.72
C ASN A 11 -15.87 1.08 16.41
N LYS A 12 -14.63 1.51 16.20
CA LYS A 12 -14.02 2.70 16.83
C LYS A 12 -13.04 3.38 15.88
N ARG A 13 -12.65 4.62 16.18
CA ARG A 13 -11.59 5.31 15.44
C ARG A 13 -10.21 4.69 15.77
N ILE A 14 -9.30 4.71 14.79
CA ILE A 14 -7.95 4.16 14.89
C ILE A 14 -6.94 5.29 15.13
N SER A 15 -6.14 5.17 16.20
CA SER A 15 -4.97 6.03 16.41
C SER A 15 -3.88 5.75 15.37
N VAL A 16 -3.60 6.72 14.48
CA VAL A 16 -2.59 6.56 13.42
C VAL A 16 -1.20 6.28 13.98
N THR A 17 -0.84 6.94 15.09
CA THR A 17 0.46 6.75 15.75
C THR A 17 0.64 5.34 16.28
N GLU A 18 -0.38 4.75 16.90
CA GLU A 18 -0.29 3.37 17.39
C GLU A 18 -0.06 2.36 16.26
N ILE A 19 -0.64 2.62 15.08
CA ILE A 19 -0.45 1.77 13.90
C ILE A 19 0.97 1.87 13.38
N ILE A 20 1.51 3.10 13.30
CA ILE A 20 2.90 3.33 12.89
C ILE A 20 3.84 2.63 13.87
N ASP A 21 3.66 2.81 15.18
CA ASP A 21 4.52 2.22 16.20
C ASP A 21 4.45 0.69 16.17
N SER A 22 3.25 0.12 16.05
CA SER A 22 3.07 -1.33 15.92
C SER A 22 3.71 -1.88 14.65
N TYR A 23 3.60 -1.15 13.53
CA TYR A 23 4.24 -1.50 12.27
C TYR A 23 5.77 -1.41 12.36
N VAL A 24 6.33 -0.33 12.88
CA VAL A 24 7.78 -0.14 13.07
C VAL A 24 8.35 -1.20 14.00
N ASN A 25 7.66 -1.49 15.11
CA ASN A 25 8.05 -2.57 16.01
C ASN A 25 8.01 -3.92 15.30
N SER A 26 6.99 -4.18 14.48
CA SER A 26 6.91 -5.40 13.67
C SER A 26 8.07 -5.50 12.68
N LEU A 27 8.43 -4.42 12.00
CA LEU A 27 9.60 -4.37 11.11
C LEU A 27 10.90 -4.64 11.87
N ASN A 28 11.05 -4.07 13.07
CA ASN A 28 12.25 -4.19 13.88
C ASN A 28 12.42 -5.60 14.48
N SER A 29 11.34 -6.26 14.87
CA SER A 29 11.37 -7.64 15.37
C SER A 29 11.79 -8.66 14.31
N VAL A 30 11.64 -8.36 13.02
CA VAL A 30 12.04 -9.23 11.91
C VAL A 30 13.55 -9.20 11.63
N PHE A 31 14.31 -8.28 12.23
CA PHE A 31 15.72 -8.04 11.87
C PHE A 31 16.71 -9.13 12.33
N VAL A 32 16.26 -10.22 12.94
CA VAL A 32 17.12 -11.33 13.34
C VAL A 32 17.06 -12.44 12.27
N ASN A 33 17.98 -12.34 11.31
CA ASN A 33 18.47 -13.40 10.40
C ASN A 33 17.56 -13.95 9.27
N SER A 34 18.13 -13.94 8.06
CA SER A 34 17.87 -14.81 6.89
C SER A 34 16.64 -14.62 5.99
N GLU A 35 15.49 -14.09 6.46
CA GLU A 35 14.29 -13.99 5.60
C GLU A 35 14.09 -12.62 4.91
N LEU A 36 14.99 -11.67 5.17
CA LEU A 36 14.92 -10.26 4.74
C LEU A 36 15.64 -9.93 3.43
N GLU A 37 16.27 -10.89 2.74
CA GLU A 37 16.97 -10.64 1.47
C GLU A 37 16.05 -10.27 0.28
N SER A 38 14.77 -9.95 0.54
CA SER A 38 13.79 -9.57 -0.47
C SER A 38 13.65 -8.05 -0.64
N PHE A 39 14.51 -7.48 -1.49
CA PHE A 39 14.37 -6.27 -2.35
C PHE A 39 13.95 -4.89 -1.76
N VAL A 40 13.15 -4.76 -0.68
CA VAL A 40 12.93 -3.45 -0.01
C VAL A 40 14.16 -3.03 0.78
N TYR A 41 14.90 -4.01 1.31
CA TYR A 41 16.02 -3.78 2.20
C TYR A 41 17.40 -3.94 1.54
N SER A 42 17.46 -4.26 0.26
CA SER A 42 18.70 -4.27 -0.53
C SER A 42 19.10 -2.88 -1.05
N LYS A 43 18.31 -1.85 -0.75
CA LYS A 43 18.55 -0.45 -1.13
C LYS A 43 18.82 0.39 0.11
N GLU A 44 19.60 1.46 -0.06
CA GLU A 44 20.05 2.33 1.04
C GLU A 44 18.88 3.08 1.73
N LYS A 45 17.78 3.32 1.00
CA LYS A 45 16.62 4.09 1.48
C LYS A 45 15.28 3.43 1.12
N GLY A 46 14.29 3.63 1.97
CA GLY A 46 12.89 3.23 1.79
C GLY A 46 11.95 4.43 1.92
N VAL A 47 10.69 4.22 1.53
CA VAL A 47 9.61 5.19 1.70
C VAL A 47 8.46 4.51 2.40
N VAL A 48 8.07 5.04 3.56
CA VAL A 48 6.81 4.70 4.22
C VAL A 48 5.78 5.74 3.83
N SER A 49 4.69 5.25 3.26
CA SER A 49 3.55 6.04 2.86
C SER A 49 2.34 5.67 3.70
N LEU A 50 1.67 6.67 4.24
CA LEU A 50 0.46 6.56 5.04
C LEU A 50 -0.68 7.27 4.31
N LEU A 51 -1.85 6.65 4.32
CA LEU A 51 -3.10 7.20 3.81
C LEU A 51 -4.17 7.01 4.88
N PHE A 52 -4.84 8.08 5.26
CA PHE A 52 -5.90 8.05 6.26
C PHE A 52 -6.94 9.13 5.96
N GLU A 53 -8.11 8.99 6.57
CA GLU A 53 -9.12 10.04 6.57
C GLU A 53 -8.82 11.10 7.64
N GLY A 54 -8.79 12.36 7.23
CA GLY A 54 -8.51 13.52 8.06
C GLY A 54 -7.54 14.46 7.36
N ASN A 55 -7.33 15.62 7.97
CA ASN A 55 -6.39 16.63 7.52
C ASN A 55 -5.34 16.89 8.61
N VAL A 56 -4.13 17.26 8.18
CA VAL A 56 -3.05 17.70 9.05
C VAL A 56 -2.81 19.18 8.77
N GLU A 57 -3.70 20.04 9.30
CA GLU A 57 -3.55 21.49 9.13
C GLU A 57 -2.27 22.01 9.80
N ASN A 58 -1.70 23.08 9.22
CA ASN A 58 -0.62 23.90 9.79
C ASN A 58 0.75 23.21 10.02
N PHE A 59 1.03 22.07 9.39
CA PHE A 59 2.34 21.44 9.49
C PHE A 59 3.29 21.97 8.41
N ASN A 60 4.08 22.99 8.75
CA ASN A 60 5.11 23.54 7.85
C ASN A 60 6.38 22.70 7.98
N THR A 61 6.69 21.88 6.98
CA THR A 61 7.84 20.98 7.02
C THR A 61 8.89 21.44 6.03
N GLN A 62 10.05 21.83 6.54
CA GLN A 62 11.28 21.93 5.74
C GLN A 62 12.04 20.59 5.73
N ASP A 63 11.40 19.48 6.11
CA ASP A 63 12.02 18.16 6.21
C ASP A 63 12.21 17.55 4.81
N ALA A 64 13.46 17.57 4.34
CA ALA A 64 13.86 16.95 3.09
C ALA A 64 13.58 15.44 3.11
N GLY A 65 12.54 15.01 2.41
CA GLY A 65 12.09 13.61 2.35
C GLY A 65 10.76 13.34 3.03
N LEU A 66 10.05 14.38 3.48
CA LEU A 66 8.65 14.31 3.87
C LEU A 66 7.78 14.96 2.78
N LEU A 67 6.78 14.24 2.30
CA LEU A 67 5.74 14.76 1.42
C LEU A 67 4.39 14.58 2.09
N ILE A 68 3.61 15.65 2.20
CA ILE A 68 2.24 15.63 2.71
C ILE A 68 1.34 16.15 1.60
N GLN A 69 0.28 15.41 1.31
CA GLN A 69 -0.70 15.75 0.30
C GLN A 69 -2.09 15.45 0.85
N THR A 70 -3.03 16.37 0.69
CA THR A 70 -4.43 16.14 1.04
C THR A 70 -5.26 16.18 -0.23
N ASP A 71 -6.10 15.16 -0.40
CA ASP A 71 -6.98 14.98 -1.54
C ASP A 71 -8.42 14.92 -1.05
N ASN A 72 -9.35 15.47 -1.84
CA ASN A 72 -10.78 15.38 -1.56
C ASN A 72 -11.39 14.23 -2.38
N ILE A 73 -11.97 13.25 -1.68
CA ILE A 73 -12.74 12.15 -2.30
C ILE A 73 -14.12 12.19 -1.67
N LEU A 74 -15.16 12.51 -2.48
CA LEU A 74 -16.55 12.63 -2.00
C LEU A 74 -16.68 13.58 -0.78
N ASP A 75 -16.08 14.77 -0.87
CA ASP A 75 -16.07 15.77 0.22
C ASP A 75 -15.39 15.29 1.53
N ARG A 76 -14.71 14.14 1.51
CA ARG A 76 -13.85 13.67 2.61
C ARG A 76 -12.41 14.03 2.32
N GLU A 77 -11.75 14.61 3.32
CA GLU A 77 -10.33 14.89 3.29
C GLU A 77 -9.55 13.60 3.54
N ILE A 78 -8.77 13.18 2.54
CA ILE A 78 -7.89 12.03 2.63
C ILE A 78 -6.46 12.53 2.55
N THR A 79 -5.71 12.41 3.64
CA THR A 79 -4.30 12.82 3.68
C THR A 79 -3.39 11.63 3.40
N THR A 80 -2.46 11.86 2.47
CA THR A 80 -1.29 11.04 2.18
C THR A 80 -0.04 11.67 2.80
N ILE A 81 0.74 10.87 3.51
CA ILE A 81 2.06 11.25 4.03
C ILE A 81 3.08 10.25 3.52
N LYS A 82 4.16 10.71 2.88
CA LYS A 82 5.26 9.87 2.41
C LYS A 82 6.55 10.31 3.08
N VAL A 83 7.25 9.37 3.70
CA VAL A 83 8.46 9.63 4.48
C VAL A 83 9.60 8.76 3.98
N VAL A 84 10.63 9.40 3.42
CA VAL A 84 11.89 8.75 3.05
C VAL A 84 12.67 8.47 4.33
N HIS A 85 13.09 7.23 4.55
CA HIS A 85 13.97 6.88 5.66
C HIS A 85 15.12 6.00 5.17
N GLU A 86 16.22 5.97 5.93
CA GLU A 86 17.32 5.06 5.65
C GLU A 86 16.93 3.65 6.06
N ASN A 87 17.54 2.68 5.41
CA ASN A 87 17.39 1.29 5.82
C ASN A 87 18.29 0.93 7.02
N SER A 88 18.14 1.64 8.13
CA SER A 88 18.83 1.35 9.38
C SER A 88 17.83 1.24 10.53
N TYR A 89 18.15 0.40 11.52
CA TYR A 89 17.33 0.25 12.72
C TYR A 89 17.04 1.60 13.40
N LYS A 90 18.09 2.44 13.50
CA LYS A 90 18.00 3.78 14.08
C LYS A 90 17.08 4.71 13.29
N SER A 91 17.16 4.69 11.95
CA SER A 91 16.30 5.52 11.10
C SER A 91 14.83 5.09 11.16
N ARG A 92 14.56 3.78 11.27
CA ARG A 92 13.20 3.26 11.46
C ARG A 92 12.58 3.67 12.79
N GLN A 93 13.35 3.62 13.89
CA GLN A 93 12.86 4.16 15.17
C GLN A 93 12.58 5.67 15.10
N ASN A 94 13.32 6.40 14.26
CA ASN A 94 13.09 7.82 14.04
C ASN A 94 11.82 8.10 13.20
N LEU A 95 11.24 7.10 12.53
CA LEU A 95 10.01 7.27 11.76
C LEU A 95 8.83 7.68 12.66
N SER A 96 8.68 7.04 13.83
CA SER A 96 7.66 7.40 14.82
C SER A 96 7.83 8.83 15.33
N ASN A 97 9.08 9.28 15.51
CA ASN A 97 9.36 10.66 15.91
C ASN A 97 9.00 11.66 14.80
N ARG A 98 9.35 11.35 13.55
CA ARG A 98 9.02 12.20 12.40
C ARG A 98 7.52 12.30 12.16
N LEU A 99 6.78 11.25 12.48
CA LEU A 99 5.32 11.19 12.38
C LEU A 99 4.61 11.54 13.69
N SER A 100 5.34 12.04 14.69
CA SER A 100 4.79 12.34 16.01
C SER A 100 3.78 13.48 16.00
N PHE A 101 3.72 14.30 14.96
CA PHE A 101 2.68 15.32 14.81
C PHE A 101 1.30 14.69 14.54
N LEU A 102 1.22 13.41 14.16
CA LEU A 102 -0.02 12.66 14.04
C LEU A 102 -0.57 12.18 15.40
N LYS A 103 0.13 12.49 16.50
CA LYS A 103 -0.33 12.14 17.85
C LYS A 103 -1.73 12.72 18.07
N ARG A 104 -2.69 11.85 18.39
CA ARG A 104 -4.13 12.11 18.61
C ARG A 104 -5.01 12.13 17.37
N LEU A 105 -4.46 11.90 16.19
CA LEU A 105 -5.30 11.72 15.01
C LEU A 105 -5.94 10.32 15.05
N GLU A 106 -7.27 10.30 15.06
CA GLU A 106 -8.04 9.08 14.97
C GLU A 106 -8.94 9.06 13.72
N CYS A 107 -8.90 7.97 12.97
CA CYS A 107 -9.54 7.86 11.65
C CYS A 107 -10.30 6.53 11.48
N GLY A 108 -11.21 6.47 10.50
CA GLY A 108 -11.95 5.23 10.21
C GLY A 108 -11.08 4.13 9.58
N PHE A 109 -9.98 4.54 8.94
CA PHE A 109 -9.03 3.64 8.31
C PHE A 109 -7.61 4.21 8.29
N VAL A 110 -6.63 3.31 8.30
CA VAL A 110 -5.22 3.61 8.05
C VAL A 110 -4.69 2.62 7.02
N LEU A 111 -4.18 3.12 5.90
CA LEU A 111 -3.43 2.32 4.94
C LEU A 111 -1.98 2.76 4.98
N LEU A 112 -1.09 1.79 5.13
CA LEU A 112 0.35 1.99 5.18
C LEU A 112 0.98 1.16 4.07
N GLU A 113 1.88 1.74 3.30
CA GLU A 113 2.74 1.02 2.38
C GLU A 113 4.20 1.41 2.57
N HIS A 114 5.08 0.43 2.58
CA HIS A 114 6.51 0.61 2.60
C HIS A 114 7.11 0.06 1.32
N THR A 115 7.78 0.94 0.58
CA THR A 115 8.41 0.63 -0.71
C THR A 115 9.89 1.01 -0.69
N ALA A 116 10.69 0.43 -1.59
CA ALA A 116 12.05 0.88 -1.81
C ALA A 116 12.04 2.27 -2.45
N LEU A 117 13.00 3.13 -2.10
CA LEU A 117 13.23 4.38 -2.81
C LEU A 117 14.00 4.07 -4.10
N ILE A 118 13.34 4.15 -5.26
CA ILE A 118 13.97 3.98 -6.59
C ILE A 118 13.79 5.20 -7.52
N ASP A 119 12.93 6.14 -7.15
CA ASP A 119 12.50 7.33 -7.89
C ASP A 119 12.08 8.41 -6.88
N ASP A 120 11.70 9.59 -7.39
CA ASP A 120 11.08 10.69 -6.64
C ASP A 120 9.99 10.20 -5.67
N VAL A 121 9.97 10.77 -4.46
CA VAL A 121 8.99 10.47 -3.41
C VAL A 121 7.55 10.69 -3.89
N SER A 122 7.31 11.66 -4.78
CA SER A 122 5.99 11.94 -5.37
C SER A 122 5.46 10.77 -6.20
N LYS A 123 6.35 10.01 -6.87
CA LYS A 123 6.00 8.85 -7.70
C LYS A 123 5.70 7.57 -6.91
N ARG A 124 5.85 7.60 -5.57
CA ARG A 124 5.60 6.45 -4.69
C ARG A 124 4.10 6.30 -4.41
N PRO A 125 3.58 5.11 -4.16
CA PRO A 125 2.24 4.92 -3.61
C PRO A 125 2.01 5.68 -2.30
N PRO A 126 0.76 6.02 -1.92
CA PRO A 126 -0.45 5.97 -2.74
C PRO A 126 -0.33 6.82 -4.01
N ARG A 127 -0.86 6.27 -5.11
CA ARG A 127 -0.94 6.93 -6.42
C ARG A 127 -2.39 7.18 -6.79
N LYS A 128 -2.59 7.99 -7.83
CA LYS A 128 -3.90 8.38 -8.32
C LYS A 128 -4.18 7.80 -9.70
N THR A 129 -5.42 7.39 -9.88
CA THR A 129 -6.01 7.15 -11.20
C THR A 129 -6.36 8.46 -11.88
N THR A 130 -6.75 8.41 -13.15
CA THR A 130 -7.19 9.57 -13.93
C THR A 130 -8.40 10.28 -13.33
N ASN A 131 -9.34 9.55 -12.73
CA ASN A 131 -10.52 10.14 -12.06
C ASN A 131 -10.29 10.45 -10.57
N GLY A 132 -9.05 10.39 -10.09
CA GLY A 132 -8.70 10.78 -8.72
C GLY A 132 -8.94 9.71 -7.63
N ASN A 133 -9.35 8.49 -7.99
CA ASN A 133 -9.32 7.36 -7.06
C ASN A 133 -7.87 7.04 -6.65
N LEU A 134 -7.66 6.63 -5.39
CA LEU A 134 -6.33 6.33 -4.87
C LEU A 134 -6.06 4.84 -4.87
N TYR A 135 -4.81 4.45 -5.12
CA TYR A 135 -4.42 3.05 -5.07
C TYR A 135 -2.99 2.84 -4.56
N LEU A 136 -2.80 1.73 -3.85
CA LEU A 136 -1.57 1.30 -3.20
C LEU A 136 -1.22 -0.10 -3.71
N PRO A 137 -0.47 -0.19 -4.82
CA PRO A 137 -0.20 -1.46 -5.47
C PRO A 137 1.10 -2.10 -4.95
N VAL A 138 1.02 -3.36 -4.56
CA VAL A 138 2.16 -4.21 -4.17
C VAL A 138 2.34 -5.33 -5.18
N GLY A 139 3.59 -5.56 -5.59
CA GLY A 139 3.97 -6.67 -6.45
C GLY A 139 5.07 -6.29 -7.43
N ALA A 140 5.31 -7.17 -8.39
CA ALA A 140 6.23 -6.91 -9.49
C ALA A 140 5.49 -6.12 -10.57
N ILE A 141 5.25 -4.83 -10.31
CA ILE A 141 4.37 -4.01 -11.16
C ILE A 141 5.14 -3.38 -12.31
N THR A 142 6.28 -2.76 -12.01
CA THR A 142 7.07 -2.06 -13.02
C THR A 142 7.67 -3.01 -14.06
N THR A 143 8.03 -4.23 -13.65
CA THR A 143 8.56 -5.25 -14.56
C THR A 143 7.51 -5.78 -15.54
N TYR A 144 6.23 -5.74 -15.18
CA TYR A 144 5.14 -6.17 -16.06
C TYR A 144 4.98 -5.27 -17.31
N PHE A 145 5.37 -4.00 -17.20
CA PHE A 145 5.33 -3.02 -18.30
C PHE A 145 6.69 -2.82 -18.97
N ASN A 146 7.72 -3.57 -18.58
CA ASN A 146 9.08 -3.37 -19.08
C ASN A 146 9.48 -4.50 -20.05
N PRO A 147 9.61 -4.22 -21.36
CA PRO A 147 9.97 -5.23 -22.36
C PRO A 147 11.36 -5.83 -22.12
N ASP A 148 12.26 -5.10 -21.45
CA ASP A 148 13.63 -5.53 -21.18
C ASP A 148 13.77 -6.27 -19.84
N SER A 149 12.66 -6.50 -19.13
CA SER A 149 12.72 -7.19 -17.84
C SER A 149 13.04 -8.67 -18.03
N THR A 150 14.17 -9.10 -17.49
CA THR A 150 14.61 -10.50 -17.46
C THR A 150 14.04 -11.28 -16.26
N ASP A 151 13.15 -10.67 -15.47
CA ASP A 151 12.58 -11.26 -14.26
C ASP A 151 11.49 -12.29 -14.64
N SER A 152 11.70 -13.56 -14.25
CA SER A 152 11.11 -14.74 -14.90
C SER A 152 9.59 -14.89 -14.77
N ARG A 153 8.91 -14.01 -14.02
CA ARG A 153 7.50 -14.18 -13.65
C ARG A 153 6.50 -13.72 -14.71
N TYR A 154 6.90 -12.85 -15.64
CA TYR A 154 6.06 -12.39 -16.76
C TYR A 154 6.67 -12.66 -18.13
N ALA A 155 7.75 -13.45 -18.22
CA ALA A 155 8.47 -13.72 -19.47
C ALA A 155 7.57 -14.26 -20.61
N ASN A 156 6.44 -14.89 -20.25
CA ASN A 156 5.47 -15.44 -21.20
C ASN A 156 4.14 -14.64 -21.28
N ASP A 157 4.05 -13.47 -20.63
CA ASP A 157 2.84 -12.64 -20.63
C ASP A 157 3.16 -11.23 -21.14
N ARG A 158 2.82 -10.99 -22.41
CA ARG A 158 3.10 -9.72 -23.08
C ARG A 158 2.06 -8.63 -22.84
N ARG A 159 0.92 -8.93 -22.19
CA ARG A 159 -0.21 -7.98 -22.09
C ARG A 159 0.18 -6.63 -21.47
N GLY A 160 1.07 -6.62 -20.49
CA GLY A 160 1.57 -5.38 -19.88
C GLY A 160 2.46 -4.56 -20.82
N VAL A 161 3.34 -5.22 -21.57
CA VAL A 161 4.19 -4.59 -22.59
C VAL A 161 3.33 -4.05 -23.73
N ASP A 162 2.43 -4.87 -24.26
CA ASP A 162 1.54 -4.49 -25.35
C ASP A 162 0.61 -3.32 -24.92
N PHE A 163 0.14 -3.29 -23.67
CA PHE A 163 -0.58 -2.14 -23.13
C PHE A 163 0.28 -0.88 -23.12
N ARG A 164 1.53 -0.96 -22.64
CA ARG A 164 2.46 0.18 -22.64
C ARG A 164 2.68 0.75 -24.04
N GLU A 165 2.90 -0.13 -25.02
CA GLU A 165 3.08 0.25 -26.42
C GLU A 165 1.82 0.95 -26.97
N SER A 166 0.62 0.50 -26.57
CA SER A 166 -0.64 1.10 -27.01
C SER A 166 -0.92 2.51 -26.47
N VAL A 167 -0.37 2.86 -25.30
CA VAL A 167 -0.55 4.18 -24.68
C VAL A 167 0.60 5.16 -24.96
N ASP A 168 1.60 4.72 -25.74
CA ASP A 168 2.77 5.51 -26.17
C ASP A 168 3.45 6.33 -25.04
N SER A 169 3.58 5.70 -23.85
CA SER A 169 4.17 6.35 -22.67
C SER A 169 5.61 5.87 -22.41
N PRO A 170 6.62 6.76 -22.44
CA PRO A 170 7.98 6.39 -22.08
C PRO A 170 8.13 6.13 -20.58
N ASP A 171 7.27 6.70 -19.74
CA ASP A 171 7.30 6.58 -18.27
C ASP A 171 6.46 5.38 -17.78
N ILE A 172 7.12 4.45 -17.09
CA ILE A 172 6.47 3.25 -16.54
C ILE A 172 5.47 3.62 -15.44
N ILE A 173 5.71 4.69 -14.69
CA ILE A 173 4.79 5.13 -13.63
C ILE A 173 3.48 5.62 -14.25
N THR A 174 3.55 6.52 -15.23
CA THR A 174 2.39 6.99 -16.01
C THR A 174 1.65 5.82 -16.67
N THR A 175 2.37 4.89 -17.31
CA THR A 175 1.78 3.67 -17.89
C THR A 175 1.00 2.88 -16.85
N THR A 176 1.57 2.73 -15.65
CA THR A 176 0.92 1.99 -14.57
C THR A 176 -0.32 2.70 -14.07
N ASP A 177 -0.30 4.04 -13.92
CA ASP A 177 -1.46 4.83 -13.53
C ASP A 177 -2.61 4.68 -14.54
N LEU A 178 -2.30 4.73 -15.85
CA LEU A 178 -3.28 4.48 -16.92
C LEU A 178 -3.82 3.04 -16.88
N TYR A 179 -2.95 2.06 -16.66
CA TYR A 179 -3.35 0.65 -16.56
C TYR A 179 -4.34 0.44 -15.41
N TYR A 180 -4.03 0.91 -14.20
CA TYR A 180 -4.96 0.79 -13.07
C TYR A 180 -6.24 1.60 -13.28
N SER A 181 -6.17 2.76 -13.92
CA SER A 181 -7.35 3.57 -14.26
C SER A 181 -8.31 2.79 -15.16
N SER A 182 -7.81 2.00 -16.13
CA SER A 182 -8.66 1.18 -17.01
C SER A 182 -9.54 0.15 -16.28
N PHE A 183 -9.17 -0.25 -15.06
CA PHE A 183 -9.97 -1.13 -14.20
C PHE A 183 -10.75 -0.37 -13.13
N ILE A 184 -10.10 0.55 -12.41
CA ILE A 184 -10.68 1.23 -11.25
C ILE A 184 -11.74 2.25 -11.68
N ASP A 185 -11.39 3.12 -12.63
CA ASP A 185 -12.27 4.22 -13.05
C ASP A 185 -13.49 3.71 -13.83
N ASN A 186 -13.33 2.57 -14.52
CA ASN A 186 -14.39 1.88 -15.24
C ASN A 186 -15.23 0.95 -14.35
N LYS A 187 -15.05 0.97 -13.02
CA LYS A 187 -15.72 0.09 -12.06
C LYS A 187 -15.54 -1.42 -12.34
N ASN A 188 -14.52 -1.83 -13.09
CA ASN A 188 -14.20 -3.23 -13.40
C ASN A 188 -13.12 -3.80 -12.46
N LEU A 189 -13.37 -3.76 -11.15
CA LEU A 189 -12.41 -4.30 -10.17
C LEU A 189 -12.28 -5.83 -10.26
N ASP A 190 -13.30 -6.53 -10.75
CA ASP A 190 -13.24 -7.99 -10.91
C ASP A 190 -12.23 -8.38 -11.99
N GLY A 191 -12.17 -7.63 -13.10
CA GLY A 191 -11.15 -7.81 -14.14
C GLY A 191 -9.73 -7.66 -13.61
N LEU A 192 -9.50 -6.79 -12.62
CA LEU A 192 -8.19 -6.62 -12.00
C LEU A 192 -7.77 -7.88 -11.21
N THR A 193 -8.73 -8.64 -10.67
CA THR A 193 -8.47 -9.88 -9.94
C THR A 193 -8.47 -11.14 -10.81
N ALA A 194 -8.95 -11.04 -12.04
CA ALA A 194 -9.15 -12.15 -12.97
C ALA A 194 -7.90 -12.37 -13.85
N PRO A 195 -7.24 -13.55 -13.80
CA PRO A 195 -5.98 -13.79 -14.53
C PRO A 195 -6.06 -13.66 -16.06
N ASP A 196 -7.24 -13.92 -16.63
CA ASP A 196 -7.55 -13.82 -18.05
C ASP A 196 -7.65 -12.36 -18.53
N GLN A 197 -8.05 -11.45 -17.65
CA GLN A 197 -8.14 -10.01 -17.94
C GLN A 197 -6.92 -9.22 -17.47
N CYS A 198 -6.34 -9.61 -16.33
CA CYS A 198 -5.19 -8.98 -15.71
C CYS A 198 -4.09 -10.01 -15.51
N GLY A 199 -2.97 -9.87 -16.23
CA GLY A 199 -1.81 -10.74 -16.06
C GLY A 199 -0.91 -10.38 -14.90
N LEU A 200 -1.12 -9.20 -14.32
CA LEU A 200 -0.30 -8.68 -13.25
C LEU A 200 -0.44 -9.53 -11.98
N GLN A 201 0.68 -9.93 -11.38
CA GLN A 201 0.71 -10.55 -10.06
C GLN A 201 0.81 -9.45 -9.01
N HIS A 202 -0.34 -9.05 -8.47
CA HIS A 202 -0.42 -7.94 -7.54
C HIS A 202 -1.33 -8.24 -6.34
N PHE A 203 -1.11 -7.44 -5.30
CA PHE A 203 -2.08 -7.09 -4.29
C PHE A 203 -2.23 -5.57 -4.31
N THR A 204 -3.43 -5.05 -4.49
CA THR A 204 -3.67 -3.61 -4.57
C THR A 204 -4.78 -3.21 -3.62
N THR A 205 -4.49 -2.22 -2.79
CA THR A 205 -5.54 -1.53 -2.02
C THR A 205 -6.03 -0.34 -2.84
N VAL A 206 -7.34 -0.17 -2.97
CA VAL A 206 -7.97 0.93 -3.71
C VAL A 206 -8.92 1.68 -2.79
N VAL A 207 -8.80 3.00 -2.74
CA VAL A 207 -9.75 3.90 -2.07
C VAL A 207 -10.51 4.64 -3.16
N HIS A 208 -11.80 4.33 -3.30
CA HIS A 208 -12.60 4.77 -4.44
C HIS A 208 -14.05 5.06 -4.05
N ASN A 209 -14.74 5.80 -4.92
CA ASN A 209 -16.16 6.08 -4.78
C ASN A 209 -17.00 4.95 -5.41
N VAL A 210 -17.86 4.32 -4.62
CA VAL A 210 -18.95 3.46 -5.11
C VAL A 210 -20.26 4.09 -4.69
N ASP A 211 -21.01 4.56 -5.70
CA ASP A 211 -22.37 5.05 -5.56
C ASP A 211 -22.55 6.11 -4.46
N GLY A 212 -21.59 7.05 -4.40
CA GLY A 212 -21.60 8.17 -3.46
C GLY A 212 -20.97 7.85 -2.11
N LYS A 213 -20.33 6.68 -1.96
CA LYS A 213 -19.72 6.24 -0.70
C LYS A 213 -18.26 5.88 -0.87
N LEU A 214 -17.46 6.24 0.13
CA LEU A 214 -16.05 5.85 0.17
C LEU A 214 -15.95 4.35 0.44
N ASN A 215 -15.26 3.67 -0.44
CA ASN A 215 -15.00 2.24 -0.32
C ASN A 215 -13.50 2.00 -0.34
N ILE A 216 -13.08 1.07 0.52
CA ILE A 216 -11.73 0.51 0.49
C ILE A 216 -11.82 -0.92 -0.01
N SER A 217 -11.14 -1.19 -1.12
CA SER A 217 -11.11 -2.51 -1.75
C SER A 217 -9.71 -3.08 -1.74
N PHE A 218 -9.60 -4.33 -1.32
CA PHE A 218 -8.38 -5.12 -1.33
C PHE A 218 -8.49 -6.14 -2.45
N LEU A 219 -7.64 -6.02 -3.46
CA LEU A 219 -7.74 -6.73 -4.73
C LEU A 219 -6.47 -7.53 -4.93
N GLN A 220 -6.60 -8.84 -5.15
CA GLN A 220 -5.49 -9.72 -5.42
C GLN A 220 -5.80 -10.58 -6.64
N ASN A 221 -4.87 -10.59 -7.60
CA ASN A 221 -4.95 -11.49 -8.73
C ASN A 221 -4.81 -12.96 -8.27
N GLN A 222 -5.59 -13.90 -8.85
CA GLN A 222 -5.63 -15.29 -8.40
C GLN A 222 -4.28 -16.04 -8.49
N ASN A 223 -3.34 -15.56 -9.32
CA ASN A 223 -2.00 -16.12 -9.44
C ASN A 223 -1.04 -15.63 -8.33
N ALA A 224 -1.44 -14.62 -7.55
CA ALA A 224 -0.66 -14.06 -6.47
C ALA A 224 -1.13 -14.63 -5.11
N LYS A 225 -0.21 -15.20 -4.31
CA LYS A 225 -0.46 -15.60 -2.91
C LYS A 225 0.20 -14.60 -1.95
N LEU A 226 -0.05 -13.31 -2.17
CA LEU A 226 0.69 -12.23 -1.53
C LEU A 226 0.07 -11.78 -0.21
N ALA A 227 -1.25 -11.84 -0.07
CA ALA A 227 -1.96 -11.27 1.07
C ALA A 227 -2.30 -12.28 2.17
N ARG A 228 -2.24 -11.78 3.39
CA ARG A 228 -2.75 -12.38 4.62
C ARG A 228 -3.67 -11.39 5.30
N TYR A 229 -4.67 -11.88 6.03
CA TYR A 229 -5.64 -10.97 6.65
C TYR A 229 -6.37 -11.56 7.85
N PHE A 230 -7.01 -10.68 8.61
CA PHE A 230 -8.06 -11.00 9.57
C PHE A 230 -9.11 -9.89 9.58
N PHE A 231 -10.28 -10.16 10.16
CA PHE A 231 -11.43 -9.22 10.13
C PHE A 231 -11.89 -8.73 11.48
N GLU A 232 -11.33 -9.26 12.56
CA GLU A 232 -11.73 -8.94 13.94
C GLU A 232 -10.47 -8.76 14.80
N PRO A 233 -10.40 -7.73 15.65
CA PRO A 233 -11.42 -6.69 15.87
C PRO A 233 -11.47 -5.61 14.78
N GLU A 234 -10.46 -5.59 13.90
CA GLU A 234 -10.33 -4.67 12.77
C GLU A 234 -10.09 -5.51 11.50
N ILE A 235 -10.42 -4.95 10.34
CA ILE A 235 -10.10 -5.56 9.05
C ILE A 235 -8.66 -5.20 8.71
N VAL A 236 -7.80 -6.21 8.68
CA VAL A 236 -6.36 -6.02 8.49
C VAL A 236 -5.89 -6.85 7.34
N PHE A 237 -5.23 -6.23 6.39
CA PHE A 237 -4.58 -6.88 5.26
C PHE A 237 -3.09 -6.59 5.28
N CYS A 238 -2.27 -7.59 5.00
CA CYS A 238 -0.85 -7.35 4.73
C CYS A 238 -0.32 -8.24 3.62
N SER A 239 0.54 -7.67 2.77
CA SER A 239 1.26 -8.41 1.73
C SER A 239 2.46 -9.21 2.25
N ASN A 240 2.70 -9.21 3.57
CA ASN A 240 3.79 -9.93 4.23
C ASN A 240 3.29 -10.65 5.49
N ASP A 241 3.39 -11.99 5.51
CA ASP A 241 2.86 -12.84 6.60
C ASP A 241 3.54 -12.58 7.94
N PHE A 242 4.87 -12.44 7.94
CA PHE A 242 5.64 -12.21 9.16
C PHE A 242 5.29 -10.87 9.81
N ILE A 243 5.23 -9.81 9.01
CA ILE A 243 4.81 -8.49 9.50
C ILE A 243 3.40 -8.56 10.07
N LEU A 244 2.45 -9.22 9.41
CA LEU A 244 1.09 -9.33 9.93
C LEU A 244 1.01 -10.10 11.25
N ARG A 245 1.73 -11.22 11.36
CA ARG A 245 1.76 -12.05 12.58
C ARG A 245 2.34 -11.28 13.75
N THR A 246 3.46 -10.61 13.53
CA THR A 246 4.12 -9.80 14.56
C THR A 246 3.25 -8.61 14.95
N PHE A 247 2.67 -7.92 13.96
CA PHE A 247 1.74 -6.81 14.19
C PHE A 247 0.55 -7.25 15.02
N ARG A 248 -0.06 -8.39 14.68
CA ARG A 248 -1.15 -9.00 15.45
C ARG A 248 -0.73 -9.29 16.89
N GLY A 249 0.45 -9.87 17.09
CA GLY A 249 0.97 -10.20 18.43
C GLY A 249 1.25 -8.95 19.29
N ILE A 250 1.68 -7.85 18.67
CA ILE A 250 1.91 -6.57 19.33
C ILE A 250 0.60 -5.87 19.67
N ARG A 251 -0.33 -5.79 18.71
CA ARG A 251 -1.57 -5.01 18.85
C ARG A 251 -2.67 -5.74 19.62
N TYR A 252 -2.72 -7.07 19.53
CA TYR A 252 -3.73 -7.89 20.21
C TYR A 252 -3.10 -9.04 21.00
N PRO A 253 -2.23 -8.75 21.99
CA PRO A 253 -1.45 -9.78 22.69
C PRO A 253 -2.31 -10.80 23.45
N GLN A 254 -3.55 -10.42 23.79
CA GLN A 254 -4.49 -11.25 24.55
C GLN A 254 -5.61 -11.85 23.69
N GLN A 255 -5.59 -11.65 22.36
CA GLN A 255 -6.65 -12.16 21.47
C GLN A 255 -6.12 -13.23 20.52
N GLU A 256 -6.79 -14.37 20.48
CA GLU A 256 -6.51 -15.41 19.50
C GLU A 256 -7.24 -15.11 18.18
N ILE A 257 -6.60 -14.32 17.32
CA ILE A 257 -7.16 -13.92 16.02
C ILE A 257 -6.64 -14.84 14.92
N SER A 258 -7.54 -15.60 14.29
CA SER A 258 -7.20 -16.49 13.17
C SER A 258 -6.77 -15.70 11.93
N LEU A 259 -5.61 -16.05 11.36
CA LEU A 259 -5.13 -15.50 10.09
C LEU A 259 -5.68 -16.30 8.92
N LYS A 260 -6.17 -15.57 7.92
CA LYS A 260 -6.70 -16.12 6.68
C LYS A 260 -5.74 -15.84 5.52
N ASN A 261 -5.79 -16.72 4.52
CA ASN A 261 -4.94 -16.69 3.33
C ASN A 261 -5.81 -16.49 2.07
N ASN A 262 -5.17 -16.09 0.97
CA ASN A 262 -5.75 -16.13 -0.39
C ASN A 262 -7.05 -15.30 -0.54
N LEU A 263 -7.02 -14.03 -0.13
CA LEU A 263 -8.09 -13.11 -0.50
C LEU A 263 -8.09 -12.93 -2.03
N ARG A 264 -9.25 -12.98 -2.68
CA ARG A 264 -9.39 -12.53 -4.08
C ARG A 264 -9.77 -11.06 -4.14
N LYS A 265 -10.88 -10.74 -3.49
CA LYS A 265 -11.44 -9.40 -3.37
C LYS A 265 -12.15 -9.27 -2.05
N ALA A 266 -11.98 -8.15 -1.38
CA ALA A 266 -12.88 -7.69 -0.34
C ALA A 266 -13.05 -6.18 -0.46
N SER A 267 -14.28 -5.72 -0.28
CA SER A 267 -14.64 -4.31 -0.35
C SER A 267 -15.41 -3.94 0.90
N PHE A 268 -15.05 -2.81 1.50
CA PHE A 268 -15.64 -2.32 2.73
C PHE A 268 -16.01 -0.85 2.54
N GLU A 269 -17.26 -0.52 2.85
CA GLU A 269 -17.71 0.86 3.04
C GLU A 269 -17.10 1.40 4.33
N VAL A 270 -16.60 2.65 4.28
CA VAL A 270 -15.95 3.35 5.40
C VAL A 270 -16.60 4.71 5.61
#